data_AF-A0A7X7F8H5-F1
#
_entry.id   AF-A0A7X7F8H5-F1
#
_cell.length_a   1.000
_cell.length_b   1.000
_cell.length_c   1.000
_cell.angle_alpha   90.00
_cell.angle_beta   90.00
_cell.angle_gamma   90.00
#
_symmetry.space_group_name_H-M   'P 1'
#
loop_
_entity.id
_entity.type
_entity.pdbx_description
1 polymer ?
#
loop_
_entity_poly.entity_id
_entity_poly.type
_entity_poly.pdbx_seq_one_letter_code
_entity_poly.pdbx_strand_id
1 'polypeptide(L)'
;MPFFTFYEFFPKIAINETRSITLLAPQHGLPPGEYAFIELYCADPDCDCRRVTFSVLKKGRKAPIATISWGWEPLEFYAKWMRGDPDPEDIADCKGPSLNPIAEQSELSFGALELCREVLLKDAVYVERIKGHYRLVRERVDGGYEPRDPGSRTDAAERKRREKTKKARKAQQAARKKNRR
;
A
#
# COMPACT_ATOMS: atom_id res chain seq x y z
N MET A 1 8.44 2.86 -11.79
CA MET A 1 7.77 1.85 -10.94
C MET A 1 6.99 2.47 -9.78
N PRO A 2 5.83 3.10 -10.04
CA PRO A 2 4.92 3.50 -8.98
C PRO A 2 4.23 2.27 -8.37
N PHE A 3 4.04 2.28 -7.05
CA PHE A 3 3.30 1.25 -6.32
C PHE A 3 2.02 1.84 -5.75
N PHE A 4 0.91 1.16 -5.98
CA PHE A 4 -0.42 1.57 -5.50
C PHE A 4 -1.03 0.45 -4.67
N THR A 5 -1.84 0.80 -3.70
CA THR A 5 -2.56 -0.16 -2.86
C THR A 5 -3.52 -0.98 -3.72
N PHE A 6 -3.68 -2.25 -3.39
CA PHE A 6 -4.67 -3.11 -4.05
C PHE A 6 -6.09 -2.53 -3.95
N TYR A 7 -6.38 -1.82 -2.87
CA TYR A 7 -7.63 -1.10 -2.65
C TYR A 7 -7.93 -0.06 -3.76
N GLU A 8 -6.93 0.60 -4.34
CA GLU A 8 -7.14 1.60 -5.40
C GLU A 8 -7.61 0.98 -6.72
N PHE A 9 -7.35 -0.30 -6.92
CA PHE A 9 -7.81 -1.07 -8.08
C PHE A 9 -9.13 -1.78 -7.77
N PHE A 10 -9.20 -2.48 -6.63
CA PHE A 10 -10.30 -3.37 -6.27
C PHE A 10 -10.78 -3.15 -4.82
N PRO A 11 -11.47 -2.02 -4.51
CA PRO A 11 -11.84 -1.66 -3.13
C PRO A 11 -12.63 -2.75 -2.40
N LYS A 12 -13.60 -3.39 -3.09
CA LYS A 12 -14.47 -4.41 -2.49
C LYS A 12 -13.69 -5.68 -2.14
N ILE A 13 -12.77 -6.10 -3.01
CA ILE A 13 -11.94 -7.29 -2.79
C ILE A 13 -10.95 -6.98 -1.66
N ALA A 14 -10.26 -5.85 -1.74
CA ALA A 14 -9.29 -5.43 -0.73
C ALA A 14 -9.89 -5.39 0.68
N ILE A 15 -11.10 -4.84 0.86
CA ILE A 15 -11.79 -4.81 2.17
C ILE A 15 -12.02 -6.21 2.75
N ASN A 16 -12.36 -7.19 1.90
CA ASN A 16 -12.71 -8.53 2.33
C ASN A 16 -11.50 -9.46 2.49
N GLU A 17 -10.43 -9.18 1.74
CA GLU A 17 -9.34 -10.15 1.54
C GLU A 17 -8.00 -9.73 2.15
N THR A 18 -7.85 -8.46 2.52
CA THR A 18 -6.65 -7.96 3.22
C THR A 18 -6.51 -8.66 4.57
N ARG A 19 -5.34 -9.26 4.83
CA ARG A 19 -5.08 -9.96 6.09
C ARG A 19 -4.67 -9.00 7.20
N SER A 20 -5.20 -9.27 8.39
CA SER A 20 -4.61 -8.85 9.65
C SER A 20 -4.20 -10.06 10.48
N ILE A 21 -3.18 -9.89 11.31
CA ILE A 21 -2.71 -10.86 12.29
C ILE A 21 -2.91 -10.25 13.68
N THR A 22 -3.54 -11.01 14.58
CA THR A 22 -3.77 -10.58 15.96
C THR A 22 -2.81 -11.31 16.89
N LEU A 23 -1.96 -10.55 17.58
CA LEU A 23 -1.10 -11.03 18.65
C LEU A 23 -1.79 -10.85 19.99
N LEU A 24 -1.99 -11.96 20.70
CA LEU A 24 -2.59 -11.97 22.05
C LEU A 24 -1.57 -11.72 23.17
N ALA A 25 -0.28 -11.94 22.88
CA ALA A 25 0.84 -11.72 23.78
C ALA A 25 2.02 -11.10 22.99
N PRO A 26 3.00 -10.46 23.65
CA PRO A 26 4.17 -9.93 22.96
C PRO A 26 4.95 -11.03 22.23
N GLN A 27 5.32 -10.79 20.98
CA GLN A 27 6.10 -11.72 20.14
C GLN A 27 7.02 -10.95 19.19
N HIS A 28 8.26 -11.40 18.99
CA HIS A 28 9.24 -10.75 18.10
C HIS A 28 9.46 -9.25 18.38
N GLY A 29 9.32 -8.81 19.64
CA GLY A 29 9.39 -7.39 20.00
C GLY A 29 8.15 -6.56 19.65
N LEU A 30 7.12 -7.18 19.06
CA LEU A 30 5.81 -6.56 18.88
C LEU A 30 4.98 -6.68 20.17
N PRO A 31 4.32 -5.60 20.62
CA PRO A 31 3.32 -5.70 21.68
C PRO A 31 2.05 -6.44 21.19
N PRO A 32 1.14 -6.84 22.09
CA PRO A 32 -0.17 -7.35 21.70
C PRO A 32 -0.93 -6.33 20.84
N GLY A 33 -1.72 -6.82 19.90
CA GLY A 33 -2.51 -6.00 19.00
C GLY A 33 -2.79 -6.63 17.65
N GLU A 34 -3.46 -5.86 16.81
CA GLU A 34 -3.81 -6.25 15.45
C GLU A 34 -2.92 -5.52 14.45
N TYR A 35 -2.37 -6.29 13.51
CA TYR A 35 -1.39 -5.87 12.50
C TYR A 35 -1.93 -6.18 11.11
N ALA A 36 -2.28 -5.16 10.34
CA ALA A 36 -2.80 -5.29 8.98
C ALA A 36 -1.67 -5.20 7.95
N PHE A 37 -1.69 -6.07 6.95
CA PHE A 37 -0.72 -6.11 5.86
C PHE A 37 -1.38 -5.58 4.59
N ILE A 38 -1.29 -4.28 4.37
CA ILE A 38 -1.89 -3.64 3.19
C ILE A 38 -1.02 -3.94 1.99
N GLU A 39 -1.59 -4.56 0.96
CA GLU A 39 -0.89 -4.94 -0.26
C GLU A 39 -0.73 -3.75 -1.22
N LEU A 40 0.47 -3.56 -1.75
CA LEU A 40 0.81 -2.60 -2.81
C LEU A 40 1.44 -3.34 -4.00
N TYR A 41 1.03 -2.95 -5.20
CA TYR A 41 1.46 -3.57 -6.46
C TYR A 41 1.99 -2.53 -7.45
N CYS A 42 2.93 -2.96 -8.30
CA CYS A 42 3.51 -2.15 -9.35
C CYS A 42 2.47 -1.79 -10.43
N ALA A 43 2.35 -0.51 -10.74
CA ALA A 43 1.45 0.03 -11.75
C ALA A 43 2.17 0.56 -13.00
N ASP A 44 3.43 0.15 -13.21
CA ASP A 44 4.17 0.44 -14.44
C ASP A 44 3.60 -0.43 -15.59
N PRO A 45 3.09 0.15 -16.69
CA PRO A 45 2.76 -0.58 -17.90
C PRO A 45 4.04 -1.29 -18.37
N ASP A 46 3.97 -2.58 -18.71
CA ASP A 46 5.12 -3.40 -19.12
C ASP A 46 6.04 -3.96 -18.02
N CYS A 47 5.68 -3.85 -16.73
CA CYS A 47 6.46 -4.43 -15.63
C CYS A 47 5.85 -5.72 -15.04
N ASP A 48 6.40 -6.88 -15.37
CA ASP A 48 6.07 -8.18 -14.74
C ASP A 48 6.97 -8.46 -13.52
N CYS A 49 7.03 -7.55 -12.54
CA CYS A 49 7.95 -7.71 -11.41
C CYS A 49 7.62 -8.90 -10.49
N ARG A 50 6.40 -9.43 -10.50
CA ARG A 50 5.93 -10.54 -9.65
C ARG A 50 6.28 -10.39 -8.17
N ARG A 51 6.05 -9.18 -7.68
CA ARG A 51 6.33 -8.74 -6.31
C ARG A 51 5.13 -8.04 -5.69
N VAL A 52 5.07 -8.08 -4.37
CA VAL A 52 4.17 -7.29 -3.54
C VAL A 52 5.00 -6.50 -2.53
N THR A 53 4.53 -5.30 -2.21
CA THR A 53 5.02 -4.54 -1.06
C THR A 53 3.90 -4.45 -0.05
N PHE A 54 4.15 -4.82 1.20
CA PHE A 54 3.22 -4.67 2.30
C PHE A 54 3.51 -3.39 3.07
N SER A 55 2.51 -2.52 3.19
CA SER A 55 2.52 -1.47 4.21
C SER A 55 1.85 -2.03 5.47
N VAL A 56 2.65 -2.22 6.52
CA VAL A 56 2.17 -2.85 7.76
C VAL A 56 1.66 -1.78 8.72
N LEU A 57 0.40 -1.89 9.13
CA LEU A 57 -0.24 -0.97 10.06
C LEU A 57 -0.57 -1.69 11.37
N LYS A 58 -0.15 -1.11 12.50
CA LYS A 58 -0.67 -1.52 13.81
C LYS A 58 -1.95 -0.75 14.11
N LYS A 59 -3.01 -1.45 14.51
CA LYS A 59 -4.27 -0.82 14.93
C LYS A 59 -4.03 0.27 15.98
N GLY A 60 -4.59 1.45 15.73
CA GLY A 60 -4.43 2.64 16.58
C GLY A 60 -3.22 3.52 16.25
N ARG A 61 -2.28 3.08 15.41
CA ARG A 61 -1.23 3.96 14.84
C ARG A 61 -1.69 4.58 13.53
N LYS A 62 -1.26 5.83 13.29
CA LYS A 62 -1.57 6.58 12.06
C LYS A 62 -0.62 6.27 10.91
N ALA A 63 0.63 6.00 11.22
CA ALA A 63 1.67 5.70 10.23
C ALA A 63 1.95 4.19 10.15
N PRO A 64 2.39 3.69 8.99
CA PRO A 64 2.95 2.35 8.86
C PRO A 64 4.07 2.11 9.87
N ILE A 65 4.14 0.90 10.42
CA ILE A 65 5.23 0.48 11.30
C ILE A 65 6.38 -0.17 10.52
N ALA A 66 6.07 -0.70 9.34
CA ALA A 66 7.03 -1.30 8.44
C ALA A 66 6.54 -1.22 6.98
N THR A 67 7.49 -1.19 6.06
CA THR A 67 7.22 -1.49 4.65
C THR A 67 8.08 -2.67 4.24
N ILE A 68 7.45 -3.77 3.82
CA ILE A 68 8.11 -5.06 3.55
C ILE A 68 7.92 -5.40 2.08
N SER A 69 8.99 -5.71 1.36
CA SER A 69 8.93 -6.17 -0.03
C SER A 69 9.12 -7.68 -0.09
N TRP A 70 8.35 -8.36 -0.94
CA TRP A 70 8.45 -9.80 -1.16
C TRP A 70 8.19 -10.15 -2.62
N GLY A 71 8.93 -11.14 -3.12
CA GLY A 71 8.81 -11.68 -4.46
C GLY A 71 8.81 -13.20 -4.44
N TRP A 72 7.94 -13.82 -5.23
CA TRP A 72 7.76 -15.29 -5.18
C TRP A 72 8.52 -16.07 -6.26
N GLU A 73 9.08 -15.38 -7.26
CA GLU A 73 9.88 -16.03 -8.30
C GLU A 73 11.29 -16.43 -7.81
N PRO A 74 11.96 -17.36 -8.50
CA PRO A 74 13.33 -17.74 -8.17
C PRO A 74 14.33 -16.64 -8.58
N LEU A 75 15.56 -16.69 -8.07
CA LEU A 75 16.54 -15.61 -8.23
C LEU A 75 16.90 -15.37 -9.72
N GLU A 76 16.88 -16.42 -10.53
CA GLU A 76 17.17 -16.37 -11.96
C GLU A 76 16.12 -15.55 -12.72
N PHE A 77 14.87 -15.52 -12.23
CA PHE A 77 13.85 -14.63 -12.77
C PHE A 77 14.22 -13.17 -12.51
N TYR A 78 14.57 -12.82 -11.28
CA TYR A 78 14.90 -11.44 -10.91
C TYR A 78 16.19 -10.94 -11.55
N ALA A 79 17.19 -11.80 -11.69
CA ALA A 79 18.42 -11.49 -12.44
C ALA A 79 18.09 -11.10 -13.90
N LYS A 80 17.17 -11.83 -14.55
CA LYS A 80 16.71 -11.50 -15.91
C LYS A 80 15.82 -10.26 -15.94
N TRP A 81 14.93 -10.11 -14.97
CA TRP A 81 13.95 -9.01 -14.92
C TRP A 81 14.62 -7.65 -14.72
N MET A 82 15.65 -7.54 -13.87
CA MET A 82 16.35 -6.27 -13.63
C MET A 82 17.13 -5.76 -14.84
N ARG A 83 17.50 -6.66 -15.77
CA ARG A 83 18.34 -6.39 -16.95
C ARG A 83 19.76 -5.90 -16.57
N GLY A 84 20.70 -6.04 -17.49
CA GLY A 84 22.09 -5.62 -17.26
C GLY A 84 22.85 -6.58 -16.35
N ASP A 85 23.69 -6.03 -15.47
CA ASP A 85 24.54 -6.75 -14.52
C ASP A 85 24.20 -6.32 -13.08
N PRO A 86 23.03 -6.73 -12.54
CA PRO A 86 22.60 -6.31 -11.21
C PRO A 86 23.44 -6.96 -10.11
N ASP A 87 23.68 -6.23 -9.03
CA ASP A 87 24.40 -6.76 -7.87
C ASP A 87 23.65 -7.97 -7.28
N PRO A 88 24.35 -9.05 -6.87
CA PRO A 88 23.71 -10.22 -6.29
C PRO A 88 22.84 -9.92 -5.06
N GLU A 89 23.18 -8.87 -4.30
CA GLU A 89 22.40 -8.40 -3.15
C GLU A 89 21.04 -7.82 -3.59
N ASP A 90 21.00 -7.04 -4.67
CA ASP A 90 19.75 -6.53 -5.24
C ASP A 90 18.83 -7.67 -5.72
N ILE A 91 19.43 -8.74 -6.29
CA ILE A 91 18.68 -9.93 -6.72
C ILE A 91 18.10 -10.66 -5.50
N ALA A 92 18.88 -10.81 -4.44
CA ALA A 92 18.43 -11.45 -3.20
C ALA A 92 17.28 -10.67 -2.54
N ASP A 93 17.38 -9.34 -2.51
CA ASP A 93 16.34 -8.44 -1.99
C ASP A 93 15.04 -8.48 -2.81
N CYS A 94 15.11 -8.89 -4.08
CA CYS A 94 13.92 -9.08 -4.88
C CYS A 94 13.03 -10.24 -4.38
N LYS A 95 13.65 -11.31 -3.90
CA LYS A 95 12.93 -12.49 -3.43
C LYS A 95 12.30 -12.24 -2.06
N GLY A 96 13.03 -11.65 -1.11
CA GLY A 96 12.49 -11.29 0.21
C GLY A 96 11.83 -12.47 0.97
N PRO A 97 11.04 -12.22 2.05
CA PRO A 97 10.62 -10.91 2.54
C PRO A 97 11.77 -10.11 3.17
N SER A 98 11.86 -8.82 2.84
CA SER A 98 12.86 -7.87 3.37
C SER A 98 12.23 -6.51 3.67
N LEU A 99 12.82 -5.72 4.58
CA LEU A 99 12.40 -4.34 4.80
C LEU A 99 12.78 -3.51 3.56
N ASN A 100 11.84 -2.71 3.07
CA ASN A 100 12.12 -1.79 1.97
C ASN A 100 13.10 -0.71 2.44
N PRO A 101 14.30 -0.58 1.82
CA PRO A 101 15.35 0.31 2.30
C PRO A 101 15.04 1.80 2.11
N ILE A 102 14.11 2.13 1.22
CA ILE A 102 13.72 3.51 0.90
C ILE A 102 12.61 4.01 1.84
N ALA A 103 11.80 3.09 2.37
CA ALA A 103 10.66 3.45 3.20
C ALA A 103 11.08 3.71 4.66
N GLU A 104 10.39 4.64 5.32
CA GLU A 104 10.54 4.86 6.75
C GLU A 104 10.12 3.61 7.54
N GLN A 105 10.92 3.26 8.53
CA GLN A 105 10.71 2.09 9.39
C GLN A 105 10.59 2.55 10.84
N SER A 106 9.62 1.99 11.57
CA SER A 106 9.54 2.21 13.02
C SER A 106 10.43 1.24 13.78
N GLU A 107 10.56 1.44 15.10
CA GLU A 107 11.19 0.53 16.04
C GLU A 107 10.57 -0.88 16.06
N LEU A 108 9.33 -1.02 15.55
CA LEU A 108 8.60 -2.29 15.48
C LEU A 108 8.81 -3.03 14.14
N SER A 109 9.60 -2.48 13.22
CA SER A 109 9.71 -2.97 11.84
C SER A 109 10.25 -4.40 11.74
N PHE A 110 11.29 -4.74 12.51
CA PHE A 110 11.83 -6.09 12.57
C PHE A 110 10.80 -7.11 13.05
N GLY A 111 10.03 -6.78 14.10
CA GLY A 111 8.96 -7.65 14.57
C GLY A 111 7.86 -7.87 13.53
N ALA A 112 7.53 -6.84 12.76
CA ALA A 112 6.58 -6.94 11.65
C ALA A 112 7.11 -7.81 10.50
N LEU A 113 8.42 -7.73 10.21
CA LEU A 113 9.08 -8.59 9.24
C LEU A 113 9.02 -10.06 9.66
N GLU A 114 9.32 -10.37 10.92
CA GLU A 114 9.21 -11.74 11.43
C GLU A 114 7.77 -12.24 11.37
N LEU A 115 6.78 -11.40 11.69
CA LEU A 115 5.37 -11.78 11.57
C LEU A 115 4.96 -12.07 10.12
N CYS A 116 5.49 -11.32 9.15
CA CYS A 116 5.32 -11.59 7.73
C CYS A 116 5.90 -12.95 7.34
N ARG A 117 7.17 -13.20 7.70
CA ARG A 117 7.90 -14.42 7.34
C ARG A 117 7.32 -15.67 7.99
N GLU A 118 7.06 -15.60 9.29
CA GLU A 118 6.75 -16.78 10.10
C GLU A 118 5.26 -17.12 10.15
N VAL A 119 4.39 -16.18 9.82
CA VAL A 119 2.93 -16.37 9.88
C VAL A 119 2.27 -16.08 8.54
N LEU A 120 2.42 -14.87 8.00
CA LEU A 120 1.69 -14.45 6.79
C LEU A 120 2.04 -15.31 5.57
N LEU A 121 3.34 -15.47 5.29
CA LEU A 121 3.85 -16.17 4.11
C LEU A 121 3.89 -17.70 4.27
N LYS A 122 3.64 -18.22 5.49
CA LYS A 122 3.45 -19.67 5.69
C LYS A 122 2.04 -20.15 5.33
N ASP A 123 1.08 -19.24 5.22
CA ASP A 123 -0.27 -19.56 4.74
C ASP A 123 -0.26 -19.66 3.20
N ALA A 124 -0.13 -20.89 2.70
CA ALA A 124 -0.09 -21.17 1.26
C ALA A 124 -1.34 -20.68 0.51
N VAL A 125 -2.51 -20.68 1.16
CA VAL A 125 -3.76 -20.20 0.55
C VAL A 125 -3.71 -18.68 0.40
N TYR A 126 -3.17 -17.98 1.41
CA TYR A 126 -3.00 -16.53 1.32
C TYR A 126 -1.90 -16.13 0.33
N VAL A 127 -0.82 -16.89 0.24
CA VAL A 127 0.22 -16.70 -0.78
C VAL A 127 -0.36 -16.78 -2.20
N GLU A 128 -1.18 -17.79 -2.50
CA GLU A 128 -1.82 -17.88 -3.82
C GLU A 128 -2.82 -16.75 -4.08
N ARG A 129 -3.46 -16.24 -3.03
CA ARG A 129 -4.32 -15.06 -3.12
C ARG A 129 -3.54 -13.80 -3.49
N ILE A 130 -2.40 -13.55 -2.87
CA ILE A 130 -1.50 -12.42 -3.21
C ILE A 130 -1.11 -12.50 -4.70
N LYS A 131 -0.72 -13.69 -5.18
CA LYS A 131 -0.42 -13.88 -6.61
C LYS A 131 -1.64 -13.65 -7.50
N GLY A 132 -2.83 -14.00 -7.03
CA GLY A 132 -4.11 -13.69 -7.70
C GLY A 132 -4.39 -12.20 -7.79
N HIS A 133 -4.25 -11.47 -6.68
CA HIS A 133 -4.37 -10.01 -6.64
C HIS A 133 -3.37 -9.33 -7.59
N TYR A 134 -2.13 -9.81 -7.64
CA TYR A 134 -1.13 -9.34 -8.60
C TYR A 134 -1.63 -9.47 -10.05
N ARG A 135 -2.15 -10.64 -10.44
CA ARG A 135 -2.68 -10.86 -11.79
C ARG A 135 -3.84 -9.91 -12.11
N LEU A 136 -4.78 -9.72 -11.17
CA LEU A 136 -5.87 -8.76 -11.33
C LEU A 136 -5.37 -7.32 -11.55
N VAL A 137 -4.32 -6.93 -10.83
CA VAL A 137 -3.69 -5.61 -11.03
C VAL A 137 -3.03 -5.52 -12.41
N ARG A 138 -2.28 -6.55 -12.84
CA ARG A 138 -1.66 -6.57 -14.17
C ARG A 138 -2.69 -6.48 -15.29
N GLU A 139 -3.74 -7.30 -15.26
CA GLU A 139 -4.84 -7.23 -16.22
C GLU A 139 -5.43 -5.83 -16.34
N ARG A 140 -5.54 -5.11 -15.22
CA ARG A 140 -6.11 -3.77 -15.19
C ARG A 140 -5.12 -2.71 -15.70
N VAL A 141 -3.87 -2.75 -15.25
CA VAL A 141 -2.80 -1.82 -15.68
C VAL A 141 -2.48 -1.99 -17.16
N ASP A 142 -2.30 -3.23 -17.62
CA ASP A 142 -1.98 -3.56 -19.01
C ASP A 142 -3.18 -3.32 -19.95
N GLY A 143 -4.40 -3.30 -19.39
CA GLY A 143 -5.62 -2.83 -20.06
C GLY A 143 -5.78 -1.30 -20.12
N GLY A 144 -4.77 -0.54 -19.67
CA GLY A 144 -4.74 0.93 -19.73
C GLY A 144 -5.47 1.64 -18.58
N TYR A 145 -5.78 0.96 -17.48
CA TYR A 145 -6.36 1.62 -16.30
C TYR A 145 -5.30 2.32 -15.47
N GLU A 146 -5.51 3.61 -15.22
CA GLU A 146 -4.75 4.38 -14.24
C GLU A 146 -5.45 4.33 -12.87
N PRO A 147 -4.76 3.83 -11.81
CA PRO A 147 -5.30 3.87 -10.45
C PRO A 147 -5.54 5.31 -9.98
N ARG A 148 -6.64 5.50 -9.25
CA ARG A 148 -7.07 6.81 -8.78
C ARG A 148 -6.33 7.19 -7.50
N ASP A 149 -5.52 8.24 -7.54
CA ASP A 149 -4.89 8.85 -6.35
C ASP A 149 -5.95 9.25 -5.28
N PRO A 150 -5.91 8.70 -4.06
CA PRO A 150 -6.78 9.07 -2.95
C PRO A 150 -6.61 10.53 -2.50
N GLY A 151 -5.41 11.12 -2.64
CA GLY A 151 -5.13 12.53 -2.33
C GLY A 151 -5.97 13.50 -3.17
N SER A 152 -6.28 13.11 -4.40
CA SER A 152 -7.19 13.88 -5.27
C SER A 152 -8.61 14.04 -4.68
N ARG A 153 -9.09 13.09 -3.86
CA ARG A 153 -10.41 13.16 -3.21
C ARG A 153 -10.42 14.14 -2.04
N THR A 154 -9.39 14.16 -1.22
CA THR A 154 -9.26 15.12 -0.11
C THR A 154 -9.13 16.54 -0.66
N ASP A 155 -8.35 16.73 -1.72
CA ASP A 155 -8.16 18.04 -2.34
C ASP A 155 -9.43 18.53 -3.05
N ALA A 156 -10.14 17.65 -3.76
CA ALA A 156 -11.40 18.01 -4.40
C ALA A 156 -12.51 18.32 -3.37
N ALA A 157 -12.59 17.55 -2.28
CA ALA A 157 -13.56 17.77 -1.21
C ALA A 157 -13.23 19.05 -0.42
N GLU A 158 -11.97 19.30 -0.10
CA GLU A 158 -11.51 20.54 0.52
C GLU A 158 -11.74 21.75 -0.39
N ARG A 159 -11.44 21.63 -1.70
CA ARG A 159 -11.69 22.70 -2.69
C ARG A 159 -13.17 23.05 -2.74
N LYS A 160 -14.06 22.05 -2.85
CA LYS A 160 -15.52 22.25 -2.79
C LYS A 160 -15.96 22.91 -1.48
N ARG A 161 -15.39 22.51 -0.33
CA ARG A 161 -15.69 23.12 0.98
C ARG A 161 -15.25 24.58 1.04
N ARG A 162 -14.04 24.92 0.57
CA ARG A 162 -13.51 26.29 0.52
C ARG A 162 -14.34 27.19 -0.40
N GLU A 163 -14.76 26.68 -1.55
CA GLU A 163 -15.64 27.40 -2.49
C GLU A 163 -17.03 27.67 -1.89
N LYS A 164 -17.64 26.68 -1.23
CA LYS A 164 -18.93 26.84 -0.55
C LYS A 164 -18.86 27.91 0.54
N THR A 165 -17.79 27.91 1.35
CA THR A 165 -17.54 28.93 2.38
C THR A 165 -17.31 30.32 1.79
N LYS A 166 -16.54 30.44 0.69
CA LYS A 166 -16.35 31.72 -0.02
C LYS A 166 -17.66 32.28 -0.58
N LYS A 167 -18.49 31.43 -1.20
CA LYS A 167 -19.81 31.82 -1.72
C LYS A 167 -20.74 32.29 -0.59
N ALA A 168 -20.79 31.57 0.52
CA ALA A 168 -21.60 31.95 1.69
C ALA A 168 -21.17 33.31 2.28
N ARG A 169 -19.86 33.56 2.42
CA ARG A 169 -19.33 34.86 2.89
C ARG A 169 -19.69 36.02 1.96
N LYS A 170 -19.56 35.83 0.63
CA LYS A 170 -19.96 36.85 -0.36
C LYS A 170 -21.45 37.18 -0.29
N ALA A 171 -22.30 36.15 -0.19
CA ALA A 171 -23.75 36.33 -0.07
C ALA A 171 -24.13 37.12 1.21
N GLN A 172 -23.48 36.80 2.34
CA GLN A 172 -23.72 37.50 3.61
C GLN A 172 -23.27 38.97 3.58
N GLN A 173 -22.14 39.27 2.92
CA GLN A 173 -21.67 40.65 2.73
C GLN A 173 -22.58 41.46 1.80
N ALA A 174 -23.11 40.85 0.73
CA ALA A 174 -24.06 41.49 -0.17
C ALA A 174 -25.39 41.82 0.54
N ALA A 175 -25.91 40.89 1.34
CA ALA A 175 -27.12 41.11 2.14
C ALA A 175 -26.94 42.25 3.16
N ARG A 176 -25.80 42.30 3.86
CA ARG A 176 -25.48 43.38 4.81
C ARG A 176 -25.35 44.76 4.16
N LYS A 177 -24.85 44.82 2.92
CA LYS A 177 -24.80 46.09 2.15
C LYS A 177 -26.18 46.52 1.66
N LYS A 178 -27.07 45.58 1.35
CA LYS A 178 -28.43 45.86 0.91
C LYS A 178 -29.33 46.39 2.04
N ASN A 179 -29.14 45.91 3.27
CA ASN A 179 -29.87 46.39 4.45
C ASN A 179 -29.31 47.69 5.06
N ARG A 180 -28.25 48.26 4.48
CA ARG A 180 -27.62 49.54 4.90
C ARG A 180 -27.97 50.69 3.94
N ARG A 181 -28.82 50.44 2.95
CA ARG A 181 -29.45 51.43 2.06
C ARG A 181 -30.95 51.42 2.35
#